data_AF-A0A843XF49-F1
#
_entry.id   AF-A0A843XF49-F1
#
_cell.length_a   1.000
_cell.length_b   1.000
_cell.length_c   1.000
_cell.angle_alpha   90.00
_cell.angle_beta   90.00
_cell.angle_gamma   90.00
#
_symmetry.space_group_name_H-M   'P 1'
#
loop_
_entity.id
_entity.type
_entity.pdbx_description
1 polymer ?
#
loop_
_entity_poly.entity_id
_entity_poly.type
_entity_poly.pdbx_seq_one_letter_code
_entity_poly.pdbx_strand_id
1 'polypeptide(L)'
;MYRKFKHLLYNARKNAQKVSQSVDPTLWRERAPTWMRRDYWETLCNIWAAERWQQTSTTMKVNRAANPEANMHTSGSVSFTTHQFRLKKELKRPPTFQEVFDKTHKKKRTDQYISDRAREVAESYSEQMTEKYARVEEQP
;
A
#
# COMPACT_ATOMS: atom_id res chain seq x y z
N MET A 1 -20.41 10.49 -11.17
CA MET A 1 -19.52 9.75 -10.22
C MET A 1 -18.45 9.02 -11.03
N TYR A 2 -17.21 9.52 -11.08
CA TYR A 2 -16.13 8.91 -11.88
C TYR A 2 -15.56 7.67 -11.16
N ARG A 3 -15.85 6.48 -11.66
CA ARG A 3 -15.19 5.25 -11.20
C ARG A 3 -13.80 5.21 -11.81
N LYS A 4 -12.75 5.27 -10.99
CA LYS A 4 -11.37 5.16 -11.50
C LYS A 4 -11.22 3.85 -12.28
N PHE A 5 -10.56 3.89 -13.43
CA PHE A 5 -10.35 2.74 -14.33
C PHE A 5 -9.87 1.47 -13.60
N LYS A 6 -8.98 1.61 -12.61
CA LYS A 6 -8.54 0.51 -11.72
C LYS A 6 -9.70 -0.26 -11.07
N HIS A 7 -10.73 0.44 -10.60
CA HIS A 7 -11.90 -0.21 -9.98
C HIS A 7 -12.77 -0.92 -11.02
N LEU A 8 -12.88 -0.38 -12.24
CA LEU A 8 -13.60 -1.04 -13.33
C LEU A 8 -12.93 -2.38 -13.68
N LEU A 9 -11.60 -2.38 -13.85
CA LEU A 9 -10.82 -3.60 -14.09
C LEU A 9 -10.96 -4.62 -12.95
N TYR A 10 -10.83 -4.17 -11.70
CA TYR A 10 -10.99 -5.05 -10.54
C TYR A 10 -12.38 -5.71 -10.53
N ASN A 11 -13.43 -4.94 -10.76
CA ASN A 11 -14.80 -5.47 -10.78
C ASN A 11 -15.04 -6.40 -11.96
N ALA A 12 -14.51 -6.10 -13.15
CA ALA A 12 -14.61 -6.99 -14.30
C ALA A 12 -13.96 -8.36 -14.01
N ARG A 13 -12.75 -8.37 -13.45
CA ARG A 13 -12.07 -9.60 -13.03
C ARG A 13 -12.87 -10.40 -12.01
N LYS A 14 -13.40 -9.73 -10.97
CA LYS A 14 -14.22 -10.38 -9.93
C LYS A 14 -15.52 -10.94 -10.49
N ASN A 15 -16.15 -10.24 -11.44
CA ASN A 15 -17.35 -10.71 -12.11
C ASN A 15 -17.03 -11.94 -12.97
N ALA A 16 -15.98 -11.89 -13.78
CA ALA A 16 -15.57 -13.02 -14.60
C ALA A 16 -15.30 -14.28 -13.76
N GLN A 17 -14.59 -14.15 -12.64
CA GLN A 17 -14.38 -15.22 -11.65
C GLN A 17 -15.69 -15.82 -11.14
N LYS A 18 -16.66 -14.96 -10.79
CA LYS A 18 -17.95 -15.38 -10.26
C LYS A 18 -18.77 -16.13 -11.32
N VAL A 19 -18.81 -15.60 -12.55
CA VAL A 19 -19.61 -16.17 -13.65
C VAL A 19 -19.00 -17.46 -14.17
N SER A 20 -17.68 -17.55 -14.28
CA SER A 20 -17.00 -18.78 -14.71
C SER A 20 -16.87 -19.82 -13.59
N GLN A 21 -17.23 -19.47 -12.35
CA GLN A 21 -17.03 -20.29 -11.15
C GLN A 21 -15.59 -20.83 -11.01
N SER A 22 -14.62 -20.08 -11.52
CA SER A 22 -13.22 -20.51 -11.55
C SER A 22 -12.27 -19.34 -11.31
N VAL A 23 -11.18 -19.66 -10.62
CA VAL A 23 -10.07 -18.74 -10.38
C VAL A 23 -9.05 -18.74 -11.53
N ASP A 24 -9.20 -19.64 -12.50
CA ASP A 24 -8.34 -19.72 -13.68
C ASP A 24 -8.70 -18.63 -14.70
N PRO A 25 -7.78 -17.68 -14.99
CA PRO A 25 -8.01 -16.62 -15.96
C PRO A 25 -8.26 -17.10 -17.40
N THR A 26 -7.83 -18.31 -17.76
CA THR A 26 -8.05 -18.86 -19.12
C THR A 26 -9.54 -19.06 -19.42
N LEU A 27 -10.33 -19.35 -18.37
CA LEU A 27 -11.78 -19.56 -18.44
C LEU A 27 -12.59 -18.24 -18.44
N TRP A 28 -11.91 -17.09 -18.30
CA TRP A 28 -12.57 -15.78 -18.27
C TRP A 28 -12.67 -15.13 -19.65
N ARG A 29 -11.99 -15.65 -20.67
CA ARG A 29 -11.86 -15.00 -21.99
C ARG A 29 -13.20 -14.67 -22.67
N GLU A 30 -14.20 -15.52 -22.49
CA GLU A 30 -15.54 -15.32 -23.04
C GLU A 30 -16.42 -14.37 -22.20
N ARG A 31 -15.93 -13.93 -21.04
CA ARG A 31 -16.66 -13.12 -20.05
C ARG A 31 -16.19 -11.66 -20.06
N ALA A 32 -15.85 -11.16 -21.25
CA ALA A 32 -15.42 -9.77 -21.43
C ALA A 32 -16.51 -8.79 -20.96
N PRO A 33 -16.15 -7.72 -20.25
CA PRO A 33 -17.13 -6.71 -19.84
C PRO A 33 -17.57 -5.87 -21.05
N THR A 34 -18.82 -5.39 -21.04
CA THR A 34 -19.44 -4.64 -22.16
C THR A 34 -18.70 -3.36 -22.55
N TRP A 35 -17.97 -2.76 -21.62
CA TRP A 35 -17.21 -1.52 -21.83
C TRP A 35 -15.78 -1.76 -22.34
N MET A 36 -15.33 -3.01 -22.48
CA MET A 36 -13.98 -3.34 -22.98
C MET A 36 -14.07 -4.18 -24.25
N ARG A 37 -13.23 -3.88 -25.24
CA ARG A 37 -13.10 -4.73 -26.43
C ARG A 37 -12.56 -6.11 -26.03
N ARG A 38 -13.06 -7.15 -26.72
CA ARG A 38 -12.77 -8.55 -26.40
C ARG A 38 -11.28 -8.89 -26.53
N ASP A 39 -10.60 -8.34 -27.52
CA ASP A 39 -9.16 -8.53 -27.76
C ASP A 39 -8.29 -8.02 -26.59
N TYR A 40 -8.62 -6.85 -26.03
CA TYR A 40 -7.95 -6.33 -24.84
C TYR A 40 -8.23 -7.20 -23.61
N TRP A 41 -9.48 -7.68 -23.46
CA TRP A 41 -9.84 -8.56 -22.35
C TRP A 41 -9.08 -9.89 -22.42
N GLU A 42 -9.02 -10.50 -23.61
CA GLU A 42 -8.29 -11.74 -23.84
C GLU A 42 -6.79 -11.58 -23.55
N THR A 43 -6.19 -10.46 -23.96
CA THR A 43 -4.80 -10.12 -23.63
C THR A 43 -4.60 -10.05 -22.12
N LEU A 44 -5.52 -9.43 -21.37
CA LEU A 44 -5.46 -9.37 -19.90
C LEU A 44 -5.59 -10.77 -19.27
N CYS A 45 -6.50 -11.61 -19.76
CA CYS A 45 -6.64 -12.99 -19.32
C CYS A 45 -5.34 -13.77 -19.53
N ASN A 46 -4.67 -13.61 -20.67
CA ASN A 46 -3.38 -14.24 -20.95
C ASN A 46 -2.28 -13.76 -19.99
N ILE A 47 -2.22 -12.45 -19.73
CA ILE A 47 -1.27 -11.88 -18.74
C ILE A 47 -1.53 -12.43 -17.34
N TRP A 48 -2.80 -12.55 -16.92
CA TRP A 48 -3.14 -13.08 -15.60
C TRP A 48 -2.92 -14.60 -15.52
N ALA A 49 -3.08 -15.33 -16.62
CA ALA A 49 -2.81 -16.77 -16.70
C ALA A 49 -1.31 -17.09 -16.72
N ALA A 50 -0.46 -16.15 -17.14
CA ALA A 50 0.98 -16.33 -17.18
C ALA A 50 1.55 -16.75 -15.82
N GLU A 51 2.39 -17.78 -15.82
CA GLU A 51 2.96 -18.36 -14.59
C GLU A 51 3.65 -17.31 -13.72
N ARG A 52 4.49 -16.46 -14.33
CA ARG A 52 5.18 -15.35 -13.65
C ARG A 52 4.19 -14.46 -12.89
N TRP A 53 3.02 -14.16 -13.47
CA TRP A 53 2.01 -13.34 -12.84
C TRP A 53 1.40 -14.07 -11.63
N GLN A 54 1.04 -15.34 -11.81
CA GLN A 54 0.42 -16.17 -10.76
C GLN A 54 1.34 -16.36 -9.55
N GLN A 55 2.62 -16.65 -9.81
CA GLN A 55 3.66 -16.75 -8.78
C GLN A 55 3.76 -15.42 -8.01
N THR A 56 3.97 -14.30 -8.73
CA THR A 56 4.08 -12.97 -8.11
C THR A 56 2.84 -12.64 -7.27
N SER A 57 1.64 -12.88 -7.80
CA SER A 57 0.38 -12.61 -7.11
C SER A 57 0.23 -13.45 -5.85
N THR A 58 0.59 -14.73 -5.90
CA THR A 58 0.52 -15.65 -4.76
C THR A 58 1.51 -15.23 -3.68
N THR A 59 2.77 -15.00 -4.04
CA THR A 59 3.80 -14.50 -3.11
C THR A 59 3.38 -13.19 -2.47
N MET A 60 2.91 -12.21 -3.25
CA MET A 60 2.43 -10.94 -2.71
C MET A 60 1.21 -11.10 -1.80
N LYS A 61 0.33 -12.07 -2.07
CA LYS A 61 -0.81 -12.39 -1.20
C LYS A 61 -0.32 -12.97 0.13
N VAL A 62 0.62 -13.91 0.10
CA VAL A 62 1.22 -14.50 1.30
C VAL A 62 1.95 -13.43 2.12
N ASN A 63 2.78 -12.59 1.48
CA ASN A 63 3.49 -11.51 2.18
C ASN A 63 2.55 -10.51 2.87
N ARG A 64 1.43 -10.16 2.22
CA ARG A 64 0.41 -9.31 2.86
C ARG A 64 -0.31 -10.00 4.01
N ALA A 65 -0.53 -11.30 3.93
CA ALA A 65 -1.18 -12.08 4.98
C ALA A 65 -0.26 -12.35 6.17
N ALA A 66 1.05 -12.51 5.93
CA ALA A 66 2.04 -12.76 6.96
C ALA A 66 2.23 -11.57 7.91
N ASN A 67 2.16 -10.34 7.38
CA ASN A 67 2.32 -9.11 8.17
C ASN A 67 1.27 -8.07 7.76
N PRO A 68 0.00 -8.24 8.18
CA PRO A 68 -1.08 -7.31 7.82
C PRO A 68 -0.82 -5.90 8.36
N GLU A 69 -0.16 -5.80 9.51
CA GLU A 69 0.09 -4.53 10.19
C GLU A 69 1.28 -3.74 9.66
N ALA A 70 2.28 -4.41 9.09
CA ALA A 70 3.51 -3.79 8.61
C ALA A 70 3.31 -2.95 7.34
N ASN A 71 2.20 -3.17 6.62
CA ASN A 71 1.92 -2.50 5.34
C ASN A 71 0.88 -1.38 5.45
N MET A 72 0.46 -1.02 6.66
CA MET A 72 -0.58 -0.01 6.87
C MET A 72 0.03 1.39 6.98
N HIS A 73 -0.38 2.27 6.07
CA HIS A 73 -0.02 3.69 6.07
C HIS A 73 -1.19 4.52 5.53
N THR A 74 -1.33 5.77 5.98
CA THR A 74 -2.44 6.66 5.60
C THR A 74 -2.09 7.62 4.45
N SER A 75 -0.87 7.51 3.91
CA SER A 75 -0.30 8.43 2.92
C SER A 75 -0.84 8.25 1.50
N GLY A 76 -1.50 7.12 1.24
CA GLY A 76 -1.94 6.75 -0.11
C GLY A 76 -0.74 6.57 -1.05
N SER A 77 -0.85 7.06 -2.28
CA SER A 77 0.21 6.93 -3.31
C SER A 77 1.27 8.03 -3.25
N VAL A 78 1.24 8.88 -2.23
CA VAL A 78 2.20 9.99 -2.07
C VAL A 78 3.45 9.47 -1.36
N SER A 79 4.63 9.82 -1.88
CA SER A 79 5.91 9.40 -1.29
C SER A 79 6.17 10.07 0.07
N PHE A 80 6.95 9.40 0.91
CA PHE A 80 7.40 9.93 2.21
C PHE A 80 8.14 11.27 2.05
N THR A 81 9.01 11.38 1.04
CA THR A 81 9.71 12.63 0.71
C THR A 81 8.75 13.76 0.36
N THR A 82 7.68 13.47 -0.38
CA THR A 82 6.66 14.48 -0.69
C THR A 82 5.94 14.93 0.58
N HIS A 83 5.64 14.02 1.51
CA HIS A 83 5.10 14.35 2.81
C HIS A 83 6.05 15.23 3.62
N GLN A 84 7.35 14.92 3.63
CA GLN A 84 8.39 15.73 4.27
C GLN A 84 8.45 17.15 3.71
N PHE A 85 8.44 17.32 2.38
CA PHE A 85 8.44 18.64 1.75
C PHE A 85 7.20 19.46 2.10
N ARG A 86 6.02 18.83 2.10
CA ARG A 86 4.77 19.50 2.50
C ARG A 86 4.81 19.94 3.96
N LEU A 87 5.30 19.07 4.84
CA LEU A 87 5.40 19.36 6.26
C LEU A 87 6.44 20.44 6.57
N LYS A 88 7.57 20.47 5.85
CA LYS A 88 8.55 21.55 5.92
C LYS A 88 7.94 22.91 5.60
N LYS A 89 7.07 22.99 4.59
CA LYS A 89 6.35 24.22 4.24
C LYS A 89 5.34 24.62 5.32
N GLU A 90 4.63 23.65 5.89
CA GLU A 90 3.64 23.84 6.95
C GLU A 90 4.30 24.38 8.25
N LEU A 91 5.40 23.76 8.68
CA LEU A 91 6.10 24.10 9.91
C LEU A 91 7.09 25.27 9.78
N LYS A 92 7.40 25.69 8.55
CA LYS A 92 8.45 26.69 8.23
C LYS A 92 9.84 26.33 8.79
N ARG A 93 10.06 25.07 9.13
CA ARG A 93 11.33 24.48 9.59
C ARG A 93 11.48 23.06 9.04
N PRO A 94 12.70 22.49 9.01
CA PRO A 94 12.87 21.07 8.74
C PRO A 94 12.05 20.22 9.72
N PRO A 95 11.17 19.32 9.23
CA PRO A 95 10.45 18.40 10.10
C PRO A 95 11.37 17.29 10.58
N THR A 96 11.12 16.78 11.78
CA THR A 96 11.80 15.59 12.29
C THR A 96 11.27 14.35 11.59
N PHE A 97 12.04 13.24 11.64
CA PHE A 97 11.57 11.96 11.11
C PHE A 97 10.27 11.52 11.79
N GLN A 98 10.18 11.69 13.12
CA GLN A 98 8.98 11.35 13.91
C GLN A 98 7.75 12.13 13.42
N GLU A 99 7.87 13.42 13.15
CA GLU A 99 6.74 14.24 12.66
C GLU A 99 6.23 13.78 11.29
N VAL A 100 7.14 13.38 10.40
CA VAL A 100 6.76 12.83 9.08
C VAL A 100 6.16 11.43 9.26
N PHE A 101 6.72 10.61 10.15
CA PHE A 101 6.20 9.28 10.46
C PHE A 101 4.78 9.34 11.01
N ASP A 102 4.53 10.20 11.99
CA ASP A 102 3.22 10.45 12.58
C ASP A 102 2.21 10.90 11.53
N LYS A 103 2.59 11.84 10.65
CA LYS A 103 1.71 12.31 9.55
C LYS A 103 1.29 11.18 8.60
N THR A 104 2.10 10.14 8.50
CA THR A 104 1.95 9.05 7.52
C THR A 104 1.37 7.75 8.12
N HIS A 105 1.41 7.60 9.45
CA HIS A 105 1.00 6.38 10.16
C HIS A 105 -0.03 6.60 11.28
N LYS A 106 -0.40 7.85 11.59
CA LYS A 106 -1.52 8.17 12.48
C LYS A 106 -2.80 8.46 11.69
N LYS A 107 -3.94 8.17 12.32
CA LYS A 107 -5.27 8.53 11.84
C LYS A 107 -5.55 9.99 12.15
N LYS A 108 -5.78 10.81 11.11
CA LYS A 108 -6.02 12.27 11.24
C LYS A 108 -7.11 12.68 12.25
N ARG A 109 -8.09 11.82 12.51
CA ARG A 109 -9.23 12.11 13.39
C ARG A 109 -9.00 11.74 14.85
N THR A 110 -8.26 10.68 15.11
CA THR A 110 -8.10 10.12 16.46
C THR A 110 -6.69 10.30 17.00
N ASP A 111 -5.74 10.76 16.17
CA ASP A 111 -4.30 10.85 16.43
C ASP A 111 -3.65 9.55 16.92
N GLN A 112 -4.34 8.43 16.74
CA GLN A 112 -3.84 7.10 17.08
C GLN A 112 -3.11 6.49 15.89
N TYR A 113 -2.10 5.67 16.18
CA TYR A 113 -1.42 4.86 15.17
C TYR A 113 -2.41 3.91 14.49
N ILE A 114 -2.14 3.62 13.21
CA ILE A 114 -2.98 2.73 12.41
C ILE A 114 -2.80 1.25 12.78
N SER A 115 -1.65 0.89 13.33
CA SER A 115 -1.30 -0.45 13.82
C SER A 115 -0.45 -0.38 15.08
N ASP A 116 -0.43 -1.46 15.85
CA ASP A 116 0.50 -1.61 16.98
C ASP A 116 1.93 -1.61 16.49
N ARG A 117 2.21 -2.25 15.34
CA ARG A 117 3.53 -2.20 14.73
C ARG A 117 4.01 -0.77 14.43
N ALA A 118 3.14 0.11 13.95
CA ALA A 118 3.52 1.50 13.69
C ALA A 118 3.87 2.24 14.99
N ARG A 119 3.16 1.95 16.08
CA ARG A 119 3.46 2.47 17.41
C ARG A 119 4.80 1.97 17.92
N GLU A 120 5.06 0.66 17.86
CA GLU A 120 6.35 0.06 18.26
C GLU A 120 7.53 0.64 17.49
N VAL A 121 7.38 0.88 16.18
CA VAL A 121 8.45 1.47 15.36
C VAL A 121 8.74 2.91 15.79
N ALA A 122 7.71 3.69 16.10
CA ALA A 122 7.86 5.04 16.61
C ALA A 122 8.55 5.05 17.99
N GLU A 123 8.12 4.17 18.90
CA GLU A 123 8.69 4.02 20.25
C GLU A 123 10.18 3.61 20.15
N SER A 124 10.49 2.54 19.41
CA SER A 124 11.87 2.08 19.24
C SER A 124 12.77 3.11 18.54
N TYR A 125 12.24 3.87 17.57
CA TYR A 125 12.98 4.97 16.97
C TYR A 125 13.31 6.05 18.00
N SER A 126 12.35 6.41 18.84
CA SER A 126 12.56 7.41 19.90
C SER A 126 13.62 6.97 20.91
N GLU A 127 13.60 5.70 21.33
CA GLU A 127 14.59 5.12 22.26
C GLU A 127 16.00 5.08 21.66
N GLN A 128 16.13 4.66 20.40
CA GLN A 128 17.43 4.64 19.72
C GLN A 128 18.00 6.05 19.52
N MET A 129 17.11 7.02 19.27
CA MET A 129 17.50 8.42 19.18
C MET A 129 17.96 8.96 20.53
N THR A 130 17.24 8.69 21.63
CA THR A 130 17.68 9.13 22.95
C THR A 130 18.99 8.47 23.33
N GLU A 131 19.16 7.16 23.13
CA GLU A 131 20.44 6.47 23.43
C GLU A 131 21.61 7.06 22.64
N LYS A 132 21.44 7.26 21.32
CA LYS A 132 22.52 7.74 20.46
C LYS A 132 22.95 9.16 20.78
N TYR A 133 21.99 10.05 21.08
CA TYR A 133 22.28 11.46 21.32
C TYR A 133 22.50 11.80 22.81
N ALA A 134 22.01 11.00 23.77
CA ALA A 134 22.38 11.13 25.18
C ALA A 134 23.84 10.75 25.44
N ARG A 135 24.39 9.77 24.70
CA ARG A 135 25.82 9.42 24.75
C ARG A 135 26.77 10.50 24.21
N VAL A 136 26.25 11.54 23.55
CA VAL A 136 27.07 12.64 23.01
C VAL A 136 27.31 13.72 24.05
N GLU A 137 26.50 13.82 25.12
CA GLU A 137 26.70 14.79 26.20
C GLU A 137 27.65 14.29 27.31
N GLU A 138 28.12 13.04 27.24
CA GLU A 138 29.03 12.42 28.24
C GLU A 138 30.51 12.37 27.83
N GLN A 139 30.94 13.09 26.79
CA GLN A 139 32.37 13.22 26.48
C GLN A 139 32.87 14.66 26.76
N PRO A 140 33.77 14.84 27.75
CA PRO A 140 34.34 16.15 28.12
C PRO A 140 35.31 16.70 27.08
#